data_AF-A0A260ZSM4-F1
#
_entry.id   AF-A0A260ZSM4-F1
#
_cell.length_a   1.000
_cell.length_b   1.000
_cell.length_c   1.000
_cell.angle_alpha   90.00
_cell.angle_beta   90.00
_cell.angle_gamma   90.00
#
_symmetry.space_group_name_H-M   'P 1'
#
loop_
_entity.id
_entity.type
_entity.pdbx_description
1 polymer ?
#
loop_
_entity_poly.entity_id
_entity_poly.type
_entity_poly.pdbx_seq_one_letter_code
_entity_poly.pdbx_strand_id
1 'polypeptide(L)'
;MLRYHEIWHWDEWFRGGFFASFMESLLKMKHEASGLPDNVVTEEEIDKYIEDIFQNKGIKLDIDSIKKNPALLSLAKLFLNNTWGSWHKSHTDLIPIEKAVDAVKYMCEPGMEPQCFEEWKDTHILVSRKPVQDAVETAKFTNIVYGALTTSAARVKLYKVRL
;
A
#
# COMPACT_ATOMS: atom_id res chain seq x y z
N MET A 1 12.68 -22.71 -19.88
CA MET A 1 14.03 -22.25 -19.48
C MET A 1 13.86 -20.91 -18.80
N LEU A 2 14.20 -20.79 -17.51
CA LEU A 2 14.06 -19.52 -16.78
C LEU A 2 15.13 -18.54 -17.31
N ARG A 3 14.73 -17.34 -17.74
CA ARG A 3 15.65 -16.29 -18.17
C ARG A 3 15.63 -15.19 -17.11
N TYR A 4 16.79 -14.86 -16.57
CA TYR A 4 16.96 -13.75 -15.63
C TYR A 4 17.39 -12.52 -16.43
N HIS A 5 16.64 -11.44 -16.31
CA HIS A 5 16.96 -10.18 -16.97
C HIS A 5 17.88 -9.31 -16.10
N GLU A 6 17.75 -9.38 -14.78
CA GLU A 6 18.54 -8.59 -13.83
C GLU A 6 18.61 -9.28 -12.46
N ILE A 7 19.72 -9.13 -11.73
CA ILE A 7 19.92 -9.66 -10.37
C ILE A 7 20.44 -8.53 -9.49
N TRP A 8 19.72 -8.23 -8.42
CA TRP A 8 20.12 -7.22 -7.43
C TRP A 8 20.63 -7.91 -6.18
N HIS A 9 21.81 -7.49 -5.71
CA HIS A 9 22.45 -8.02 -4.50
C HIS A 9 22.84 -6.87 -3.58
N TRP A 10 22.69 -7.10 -2.27
CA TRP A 10 23.11 -6.18 -1.23
C TRP A 10 23.95 -6.94 -0.21
N ASP A 11 25.12 -6.38 0.12
CA ASP A 11 26.01 -6.92 1.16
C ASP A 11 25.37 -6.77 2.55
N GLU A 12 24.64 -5.66 2.76
CA GLU A 12 23.89 -5.40 3.98
C GLU A 12 22.39 -5.32 3.69
N TRP A 13 21.64 -6.20 4.34
CA TRP A 13 20.18 -6.19 4.31
C TRP A 13 19.62 -5.30 5.41
N PHE A 14 18.53 -4.60 5.07
CA PHE A 14 17.78 -3.82 6.03
C PHE A 14 17.25 -4.71 7.17
N ARG A 15 17.51 -4.31 8.42
CA ARG A 15 17.22 -5.13 9.62
C ARG A 15 15.80 -4.99 10.18
N GLY A 16 14.95 -4.14 9.60
CA GLY A 16 13.62 -3.83 10.12
C GLY A 16 13.55 -2.48 10.84
N GLY A 17 12.32 -1.98 11.06
CA GLY A 17 12.08 -0.78 11.89
C GLY A 17 11.83 0.53 11.15
N PHE A 18 12.18 0.64 9.86
CA PHE A 18 12.11 1.90 9.11
C PHE A 18 10.68 2.43 9.00
N PHE A 19 9.73 1.53 8.79
CA PHE A 19 8.30 1.85 8.76
C PHE A 19 7.61 1.68 10.12
N ALA A 20 8.31 1.25 11.17
CA ALA A 20 7.67 0.88 12.43
C ALA A 20 6.92 2.07 13.04
N SER A 21 7.59 3.21 13.22
CA SER A 21 6.99 4.42 13.81
C SER A 21 5.84 4.99 12.97
N PHE A 22 5.96 4.95 11.64
CA PHE A 22 4.92 5.39 10.72
C PHE A 22 3.68 4.48 10.81
N MET A 23 3.90 3.16 10.81
CA MET A 23 2.83 2.17 10.83
C MET A 23 2.17 2.04 12.20
N GLU A 24 2.92 2.26 13.29
CA GLU A 24 2.43 2.16 14.66
C GLU A 24 1.23 3.08 14.89
N SER A 25 1.33 4.35 14.52
CA SER A 25 0.24 5.33 14.66
C SER A 25 -1.01 4.91 13.87
N LEU A 26 -0.84 4.43 12.64
CA LEU A 26 -1.95 4.00 11.78
C LEU A 26 -2.58 2.69 12.27
N LEU A 27 -1.78 1.76 12.79
CA LEU A 27 -2.27 0.52 13.36
C LEU A 27 -2.99 0.75 14.69
N LYS A 28 -2.47 1.65 15.54
CA LYS A 28 -3.14 2.11 16.75
C LYS A 28 -4.51 2.70 16.43
N MET A 29 -4.55 3.69 15.52
CA MET A 29 -5.78 4.31 15.05
C MET A 29 -6.79 3.28 14.50
N LYS A 30 -6.31 2.31 13.71
CA LYS A 30 -7.15 1.22 13.19
C LYS A 30 -7.78 0.39 14.32
N HIS A 31 -6.99 0.03 15.33
CA HIS A 31 -7.45 -0.79 16.44
C HIS A 31 -8.43 -0.04 17.34
N GLU A 32 -8.14 1.22 17.67
CA GLU A 32 -9.00 2.09 18.46
C GLU A 32 -10.33 2.38 17.76
N ALA A 33 -10.29 2.68 16.46
CA ALA A 33 -11.49 2.93 15.65
C ALA A 33 -12.34 1.67 15.40
N SER A 34 -11.78 0.47 15.61
CA SER A 34 -12.55 -0.78 15.52
C SER A 34 -13.55 -0.91 16.68
N GLY A 35 -13.28 -0.24 17.81
CA GLY A 35 -14.00 -0.47 19.06
C GLY A 35 -13.67 -1.82 19.69
N LEU A 36 -14.32 -2.09 20.83
CA LEU A 36 -14.23 -3.37 21.51
C LEU A 36 -15.08 -4.44 20.78
N PRO A 37 -14.63 -5.70 20.76
CA PRO A 37 -15.46 -6.82 20.35
C PRO A 37 -16.72 -6.98 21.21
N ASP A 38 -17.80 -7.52 20.65
CA ASP A 38 -19.07 -7.69 21.37
C ASP A 38 -18.95 -8.65 22.59
N ASN A 39 -17.92 -9.47 22.62
CA ASN A 39 -17.62 -10.43 23.70
C ASN A 39 -16.68 -9.86 24.79
N VAL A 40 -16.40 -8.55 24.76
CA VAL A 40 -15.58 -7.85 25.76
C VAL A 40 -16.46 -6.84 26.47
N VAL A 41 -16.84 -7.15 27.70
CA VAL A 41 -17.85 -6.40 28.46
C VAL A 41 -17.30 -5.92 29.80
N THR A 42 -16.42 -6.68 30.44
CA THR A 42 -15.83 -6.30 31.74
C THR A 42 -14.51 -5.54 31.58
N GLU A 43 -14.14 -4.76 32.60
CA GLU A 43 -12.84 -4.05 32.64
C GLU A 43 -11.66 -5.03 32.50
N GLU A 44 -11.73 -6.19 33.16
CA GLU A 44 -10.71 -7.24 33.05
C GLU A 44 -10.57 -7.80 31.62
N GLU A 45 -11.67 -7.93 30.89
CA GLU A 45 -11.66 -8.37 29.49
C GLU A 45 -11.09 -7.28 28.57
N ILE A 46 -11.33 -6.00 28.87
CA ILE A 46 -10.77 -4.87 28.14
C ILE A 46 -9.25 -4.82 28.33
N ASP A 47 -8.77 -4.94 29.58
CA ASP A 47 -7.35 -4.96 29.88
C ASP A 47 -6.65 -6.13 29.19
N LYS A 48 -7.27 -7.31 29.22
CA LYS A 48 -6.77 -8.49 28.51
C LYS A 48 -6.73 -8.28 26.99
N TYR A 49 -7.73 -7.62 26.42
CA TYR A 49 -7.76 -7.28 24.99
C TYR A 49 -6.63 -6.32 24.60
N ILE A 50 -6.38 -5.29 25.42
CA ILE A 50 -5.29 -4.34 25.20
C ILE A 50 -3.93 -5.04 25.30
N GLU A 51 -3.75 -5.88 26.32
CA GLU A 51 -2.52 -6.63 26.53
C GLU A 51 -2.26 -7.62 25.39
N ASP A 52 -3.27 -8.34 24.91
CA ASP A 52 -3.13 -9.25 23.77
C ASP A 52 -2.69 -8.50 22.50
N ILE A 53 -3.23 -7.30 22.24
CA ILE A 53 -2.80 -6.46 21.12
C ILE A 53 -1.35 -5.99 21.32
N PHE A 54 -0.97 -5.61 22.53
CA PHE A 54 0.40 -5.22 22.83
C PHE A 54 1.38 -6.37 22.63
N GLN A 55 1.09 -7.56 23.14
CA GLN A 55 1.95 -8.75 23.00
C GLN A 55 2.07 -9.21 21.54
N ASN A 56 0.95 -9.23 20.81
CA ASN A 56 0.94 -9.75 19.43
C ASN A 56 1.44 -8.74 18.40
N LYS A 57 1.27 -7.44 18.64
CA LYS A 57 1.51 -6.39 17.63
C LYS A 57 2.48 -5.30 18.07
N GLY A 58 2.85 -5.26 19.34
CA GLY A 58 3.71 -4.22 19.91
C GLY A 58 3.05 -2.85 20.01
N ILE A 59 1.72 -2.77 19.94
CA ILE A 59 0.98 -1.50 19.89
C ILE A 59 0.29 -1.28 21.23
N LYS A 60 0.55 -0.12 21.84
CA LYS A 60 -0.13 0.30 23.06
C LYS A 60 -1.39 1.10 22.73
N LEU A 61 -2.55 0.51 23.01
CA LEU A 61 -3.84 1.16 22.87
C LEU A 61 -4.11 2.07 24.08
N ASP A 62 -4.90 3.11 23.85
CA ASP A 62 -5.46 3.94 24.91
C ASP A 62 -6.94 3.62 25.10
N ILE A 63 -7.32 3.19 26.30
CA ILE A 63 -8.67 2.74 26.63
C ILE A 63 -9.74 3.80 26.32
N ASP A 64 -9.43 5.07 26.61
CA ASP A 64 -10.34 6.20 26.38
C ASP A 64 -10.51 6.52 24.89
N SER A 65 -9.55 6.10 24.07
CA SER A 65 -9.54 6.28 22.63
C SER A 65 -10.24 5.14 21.87
N ILE A 66 -10.53 4.00 22.52
CA ILE A 66 -11.21 2.86 21.89
C ILE A 66 -12.70 3.20 21.70
N LYS A 67 -13.06 3.56 20.47
CA LYS A 67 -14.44 3.87 20.11
C LYS A 67 -14.73 3.43 18.69
N LYS A 68 -15.82 2.68 18.51
CA LYS A 68 -16.28 2.24 17.20
C LYS A 68 -16.53 3.44 16.28
N ASN A 69 -15.67 3.60 15.27
CA ASN A 69 -15.74 4.67 14.29
C ASN A 69 -15.47 4.09 12.89
N PRO A 70 -16.53 3.70 12.16
CA PRO A 70 -16.40 3.05 10.84
C PRO A 70 -15.66 3.92 9.80
N ALA A 71 -15.83 5.24 9.85
CA ALA A 71 -15.19 6.16 8.91
C ALA A 71 -13.68 6.23 9.15
N LEU A 72 -13.27 6.42 10.41
CA LEU A 72 -11.86 6.46 10.79
C LEU A 72 -11.17 5.11 10.58
N LEU A 73 -11.87 4.00 10.88
CA LEU A 73 -11.39 2.65 10.60
C LEU A 73 -11.12 2.45 9.11
N SER A 74 -12.03 2.91 8.25
CA SER A 74 -11.89 2.81 6.80
C SER A 74 -10.72 3.66 6.30
N LEU A 75 -10.54 4.86 6.84
CA LEU A 75 -9.43 5.75 6.51
C LEU A 75 -8.07 5.16 6.94
N ALA A 76 -7.98 4.63 8.16
CA ALA A 76 -6.77 3.97 8.65
C ALA A 76 -6.41 2.73 7.80
N LYS A 77 -7.41 1.91 7.45
CA LYS A 77 -7.21 0.77 6.51
C LYS A 77 -6.74 1.24 5.14
N LEU A 78 -7.32 2.33 4.61
CA LEU A 78 -6.93 2.88 3.32
C LEU A 78 -5.46 3.34 3.33
N PHE A 79 -5.03 4.09 4.35
CA PHE A 79 -3.64 4.52 4.46
C PHE A 79 -2.67 3.35 4.62
N LEU A 80 -3.01 2.37 5.46
CA LEU A 80 -2.19 1.16 5.63
C LEU A 80 -2.03 0.40 4.31
N ASN A 81 -3.09 0.29 3.51
CA ASN A 81 -3.04 -0.40 2.21
C ASN A 81 -2.28 0.43 1.15
N ASN A 82 -2.50 1.74 1.11
CA ASN A 82 -1.84 2.64 0.15
C ASN A 82 -0.34 2.76 0.40
N THR A 83 0.11 2.59 1.64
CA THR A 83 1.54 2.56 1.98
C THR A 83 2.30 1.49 1.17
N TRP A 84 1.65 0.37 0.87
CA TRP A 84 2.22 -0.73 0.09
C TRP A 84 1.96 -0.62 -1.41
N GLY A 85 0.80 -0.07 -1.80
CA GLY A 85 0.41 0.08 -3.20
C GLY A 85 1.12 1.22 -3.93
N SER A 86 1.55 2.26 -3.21
CA SER A 86 2.17 3.45 -3.82
C SER A 86 3.52 3.19 -4.48
N TRP A 87 4.14 2.02 -4.28
CA TRP A 87 5.46 1.70 -4.86
C TRP A 87 5.40 1.19 -6.29
N HIS A 88 4.20 0.96 -6.81
CA HIS A 88 3.96 0.67 -8.23
C HIS A 88 3.16 1.82 -8.81
N LYS A 89 3.79 2.65 -9.63
CA LYS A 89 3.05 3.66 -10.39
C LYS A 89 2.49 2.99 -11.65
N SER A 90 1.18 3.00 -11.80
CA SER A 90 0.58 2.80 -13.12
C SER A 90 0.89 4.02 -13.98
N HIS A 91 1.33 3.81 -15.23
CA HIS A 91 1.42 4.88 -16.23
C HIS A 91 0.04 5.14 -16.86
N THR A 92 -0.95 5.32 -16.01
CA THR A 92 -2.34 5.59 -16.38
C THR A 92 -2.75 6.91 -15.75
N ASP A 93 -3.16 7.85 -16.59
CA ASP A 93 -3.56 9.19 -16.20
C ASP A 93 -4.94 9.54 -16.78
N LEU A 94 -5.61 10.46 -16.10
CA LEU A 94 -6.92 10.98 -16.49
C LEU A 94 -6.75 12.46 -16.82
N ILE A 95 -6.82 12.80 -18.11
CA ILE A 95 -6.52 14.14 -18.61
C ILE A 95 -7.82 14.81 -19.05
N PRO A 96 -8.15 16.04 -18.61
CA PRO A 96 -9.33 16.75 -19.11
C PRO A 96 -9.34 16.87 -20.63
N ILE A 97 -10.50 16.75 -21.28
CA ILE A 97 -10.64 16.81 -22.75
C ILE A 97 -10.12 18.15 -23.30
N GLU A 98 -10.26 19.24 -22.56
CA GLU A 98 -9.70 20.55 -22.91
C GLU A 98 -8.17 20.52 -23.13
N LYS A 99 -7.49 19.54 -22.53
CA LYS A 99 -6.05 19.27 -22.66
C LYS A 99 -5.74 18.07 -23.55
N ALA A 100 -6.59 17.77 -24.52
CA ALA A 100 -6.40 16.64 -25.45
C ALA A 100 -5.02 16.66 -26.15
N VAL A 101 -4.48 17.85 -26.47
CA VAL A 101 -3.14 17.98 -27.03
C VAL A 101 -2.06 17.48 -26.07
N ASP A 102 -2.21 17.73 -24.78
CA ASP A 102 -1.28 17.23 -23.76
C ASP A 102 -1.43 15.71 -23.57
N ALA A 103 -2.65 15.18 -23.72
CA ALA A 103 -2.90 13.73 -23.72
C ALA A 103 -2.20 13.01 -24.88
N VAL A 104 -2.23 13.59 -26.07
CA VAL A 104 -1.50 13.07 -27.24
C VAL A 104 0.01 13.16 -27.03
N LYS A 105 0.51 14.30 -26.54
CA LYS A 105 1.95 14.45 -26.21
C LYS A 105 2.40 13.41 -25.20
N TYR A 106 1.65 13.22 -24.12
CA TYR A 106 1.92 12.22 -23.10
C TYR A 106 1.99 10.79 -23.67
N MET A 107 1.11 10.45 -24.61
CA MET A 107 1.11 9.13 -25.24
C MET A 107 2.24 8.92 -26.26
N CYS A 108 2.67 9.99 -26.93
CA CYS A 108 3.71 9.94 -27.95
C CYS A 108 5.12 10.23 -27.42
N GLU A 109 5.32 10.33 -26.09
CA GLU A 109 6.65 10.50 -25.52
C GLU A 109 7.58 9.35 -25.96
N PRO A 110 8.78 9.66 -26.51
CA PRO A 110 9.72 8.64 -26.94
C PRO A 110 10.09 7.67 -25.80
N GLY A 111 10.14 6.38 -26.10
CA GLY A 111 10.42 5.33 -25.11
C GLY A 111 9.18 4.76 -24.42
N MET A 112 7.98 5.24 -24.75
CA MET A 112 6.71 4.70 -24.27
C MET A 112 5.87 4.08 -25.40
N GLU A 113 5.23 2.95 -25.12
CA GLU A 113 4.21 2.30 -25.94
C GLU A 113 2.81 2.65 -25.42
N PRO A 114 1.96 3.27 -26.25
CA PRO A 114 0.52 3.42 -26.02
C PRO A 114 -0.17 2.12 -25.60
N GLN A 115 -1.06 2.15 -24.61
CA GLN A 115 -1.91 1.03 -24.21
C GLN A 115 -3.40 1.36 -24.29
N CYS A 116 -3.81 2.55 -23.85
CA CYS A 116 -5.21 2.97 -23.84
C CYS A 116 -5.33 4.46 -24.12
N PHE A 117 -6.32 4.84 -24.92
CA PHE A 117 -6.73 6.22 -25.17
C PHE A 117 -8.26 6.22 -25.36
N GLU A 118 -8.99 6.43 -24.28
CA GLU A 118 -10.46 6.34 -24.27
C GLU A 118 -11.07 7.60 -23.65
N GLU A 119 -12.14 8.11 -24.25
CA GLU A 119 -12.90 9.20 -23.65
C GLU A 119 -13.72 8.68 -22.46
N TRP A 120 -13.61 9.39 -21.34
CA TRP A 120 -14.32 9.10 -20.11
C TRP A 120 -15.36 10.17 -19.81
N LYS A 121 -16.63 9.80 -19.97
CA LYS A 121 -17.81 10.61 -19.63
C LYS A 121 -17.73 12.05 -20.17
N ASP A 122 -17.28 12.21 -21.41
CA ASP A 122 -17.23 13.49 -22.16
C ASP A 122 -16.53 14.64 -21.42
N THR A 123 -15.70 14.33 -20.42
CA THR A 123 -15.00 15.33 -19.59
C THR A 123 -13.50 15.07 -19.55
N HIS A 124 -13.11 13.80 -19.63
CA HIS A 124 -11.72 13.39 -19.53
C HIS A 124 -11.36 12.36 -20.59
N ILE A 125 -10.07 12.16 -20.77
CA ILE A 125 -9.46 11.13 -21.60
C ILE A 125 -8.63 10.27 -20.66
N LEU A 126 -8.97 8.99 -20.61
CA LEU A 126 -8.15 7.97 -19.97
C LEU A 126 -6.99 7.63 -20.91
N VAL A 127 -5.78 7.92 -20.47
CA VAL A 127 -4.56 7.56 -21.19
C VAL A 127 -3.77 6.56 -20.39
N SER A 128 -3.29 5.50 -21.04
CA SER A 128 -2.39 4.52 -20.43
C SER A 128 -1.27 4.16 -21.40
N ARG A 129 -0.06 4.03 -20.87
CA ARG A 129 1.15 3.67 -21.61
C ARG A 129 1.99 2.67 -20.82
N LYS A 130 2.98 2.08 -21.47
CA LYS A 130 4.02 1.25 -20.84
C LYS A 130 5.37 1.63 -21.43
N PRO A 131 6.49 1.50 -20.72
CA PRO A 131 7.80 1.71 -21.32
C PRO A 131 8.10 0.63 -22.38
N VAL A 132 8.73 1.01 -23.50
CA VAL A 132 9.11 0.11 -24.61
C VAL A 132 10.11 -0.96 -24.13
N GLN A 133 10.98 -0.56 -23.22
CA GLN A 133 11.89 -1.45 -22.53
C GLN A 133 11.47 -1.48 -21.06
N ASP A 134 11.34 -2.68 -20.48
CA ASP A 134 11.12 -2.84 -19.04
C ASP A 134 12.33 -2.26 -18.31
N ALA A 135 12.26 -0.98 -17.99
CA ALA A 135 13.21 -0.32 -17.13
C ALA A 135 12.65 -0.38 -15.71
N VAL A 136 13.44 -0.93 -14.79
CA VAL A 136 13.17 -0.85 -13.34
C VAL A 136 13.54 0.56 -12.85
N GLU A 137 13.11 1.59 -13.58
CA GLU A 137 13.28 2.95 -13.12
C GLU A 137 12.32 3.17 -11.96
N THR A 138 12.86 3.09 -10.75
CA THR A 138 12.15 3.51 -9.55
C THR A 138 11.84 5.00 -9.69
N ALA A 139 10.57 5.36 -9.70
CA ALA A 139 10.18 6.75 -9.59
C ALA A 139 10.77 7.35 -8.30
N LYS A 140 10.98 8.66 -8.26
CA LYS A 140 11.64 9.41 -7.16
C LYS A 140 11.14 9.08 -5.74
N PHE A 141 9.93 8.53 -5.61
CA PHE A 141 9.30 8.18 -4.34
C PHE A 141 8.81 6.72 -4.27
N THR A 142 9.28 5.85 -5.16
CA THR A 142 8.94 4.42 -5.15
C THR A 142 10.18 3.57 -4.99
N ASN A 143 10.02 2.41 -4.34
CA ASN A 143 11.09 1.44 -4.23
C ASN A 143 10.49 0.04 -4.42
N ILE A 144 10.74 -0.50 -5.61
CA ILE A 144 10.20 -1.80 -6.03
C ILE A 144 10.70 -2.95 -5.15
N VAL A 145 11.91 -2.83 -4.59
CA VAL A 145 12.52 -3.85 -3.73
C VAL A 145 11.71 -4.01 -2.46
N TYR A 146 11.31 -2.91 -1.81
CA TYR A 146 10.43 -3.01 -0.65
C TYR A 146 9.08 -3.64 -1.01
N GLY A 147 8.53 -3.35 -2.20
CA GLY A 147 7.30 -3.98 -2.67
C GLY A 147 7.44 -5.50 -2.85
N ALA A 148 8.53 -5.94 -3.49
CA ALA A 148 8.84 -7.35 -3.67
C ALA A 148 9.08 -8.07 -2.33
N LEU A 149 9.83 -7.46 -1.40
CA LEU A 149 10.10 -8.01 -0.08
C LEU A 149 8.83 -8.11 0.78
N THR A 150 8.01 -7.06 0.83
CA THR A 150 6.76 -7.08 1.60
C THR A 150 5.78 -8.13 1.07
N THR A 151 5.60 -8.22 -0.25
CA THR A 151 4.68 -9.19 -0.85
C THR A 151 5.17 -10.64 -0.71
N SER A 152 6.47 -10.89 -0.87
CA SER A 152 7.07 -12.21 -0.63
C SER A 152 6.98 -12.64 0.83
N ALA A 153 7.28 -11.74 1.78
CA ALA A 153 7.13 -12.00 3.21
C ALA A 153 5.66 -12.28 3.58
N ALA A 154 4.71 -11.52 3.03
CA ALA A 154 3.28 -11.75 3.22
C ALA A 154 2.86 -13.13 2.70
N ARG A 155 3.33 -13.55 1.51
CA ARG A 155 3.07 -14.90 0.97
C ARG A 155 3.62 -15.98 1.89
N VAL A 156 4.87 -15.86 2.35
CA VAL A 156 5.47 -16.82 3.29
C VAL A 156 4.63 -16.93 4.57
N LYS A 157 4.17 -15.81 5.13
CA LYS A 157 3.32 -15.81 6.33
C LYS A 157 1.96 -16.47 6.07
N LEU A 158 1.33 -16.19 4.94
CA LEU A 158 0.06 -16.82 4.55
C LEU A 158 0.19 -18.34 4.38
N TYR A 159 1.29 -18.81 3.79
CA TYR A 159 1.56 -20.25 3.69
C TYR A 159 1.71 -20.92 5.06
N LYS A 160 2.39 -20.26 6.01
CA LYS A 160 2.57 -20.78 7.38
C LYS A 160 1.28 -20.87 8.20
N VAL A 161 0.25 -20.09 7.86
CA VAL A 161 -1.04 -20.10 8.57
C VAL A 161 -2.01 -21.15 8.00
N ARG A 162 -1.72 -21.69 6.80
CA ARG A 162 -2.56 -22.67 6.10
C ARG A 162 -2.15 -24.13 6.35
N LEU A 163 -1.02 -24.36 7.02
CA LEU A 163 -0.53 -25.66 7.50
C LEU A 163 -0.66 -25.70 9.02
#